data_AF-A0A7S3K425-F1
#
_entry.id   AF-A0A7S3K425-F1
#
_cell.length_a   1.000
_cell.length_b   1.000
_cell.length_c   1.000
_cell.angle_alpha   90.00
_cell.angle_beta   90.00
_cell.angle_gamma   90.00
#
_symmetry.space_group_name_H-M   'P 1'
#
loop_
_entity.id
_entity.type
_entity.pdbx_description
1 polymer ?
#
loop_
_entity_poly.entity_id
_entity_poly.type
_entity_poly.pdbx_seq_one_letter_code
_entity_poly.pdbx_strand_id
1 'polypeptide(L)'
;MDRWLGEAKKRSSPDACINEPKRQRIEKRQDYFVLWMIEEEDSNFQKCLKALRNDCDKAVDYHAFQRDGTRHITLCQLSQLTPTEAASVFLDPKEISIPQEQVFVTNTCNYSTTFALSVASTSLTVLRTQVINALREQFPRSIKDTHTQLHISLYRARANSSAREEIRRLLCNTKKNKFNWGRVTLNRIVLKARGAEYTTALHLLSSSQSRAQKSTSSPSSSVEVIAIDASDAPSSSSPPLQVYKSKEVIVIDTVDDNDDDNDMHNNIIHKNN
;
A
#
# COMPACT_ATOMS: atom_id res chain seq x y z
N MET A 1 86.17 18.02 7.57
CA MET A 1 85.69 17.27 6.41
C MET A 1 85.73 15.80 6.82
N ASP A 2 84.66 15.02 6.97
CA ASP A 2 83.24 15.26 6.79
C ASP A 2 82.45 14.36 7.73
N ARG A 3 81.23 14.82 8.02
CA ARG A 3 80.07 14.06 8.53
C ARG A 3 79.91 12.72 7.80
N TRP A 4 79.28 11.73 8.41
CA TRP A 4 78.06 11.09 7.88
C TRP A 4 77.48 10.13 8.94
N LEU A 5 76.35 10.56 9.49
CA LEU A 5 75.38 9.79 10.28
C LEU A 5 74.45 9.03 9.33
N GLY A 6 73.93 7.89 9.76
CA GLY A 6 72.73 7.26 9.17
C GLY A 6 72.86 5.74 8.99
N GLU A 7 71.89 4.89 9.30
CA GLU A 7 70.53 5.07 9.80
C GLU A 7 70.12 3.77 10.52
N ALA A 8 69.47 3.90 11.66
CA ALA A 8 68.81 2.80 12.34
C ALA A 8 67.58 2.36 11.53
N LYS A 9 67.60 1.13 11.03
CA LYS A 9 66.48 0.47 10.35
C LYS A 9 65.37 0.18 11.37
N LYS A 10 64.50 1.16 11.63
CA LYS A 10 63.25 0.96 12.39
C LYS A 10 62.35 0.04 11.57
N ARG A 11 62.13 -1.18 12.09
CA ARG A 11 61.09 -2.09 11.63
C ARG A 11 59.73 -1.43 11.88
N SER A 12 59.03 -1.08 10.82
CA SER A 12 57.64 -0.64 10.85
C SER A 12 56.74 -1.81 11.27
N SER A 13 56.02 -1.65 12.39
CA SER A 13 54.96 -2.57 12.81
C SER A 13 53.85 -2.62 11.76
N PRO A 14 53.37 -3.81 11.35
CA PRO A 14 52.29 -3.96 10.41
C PRO A 14 50.96 -4.25 11.14
N ASP A 15 50.54 -3.43 12.10
CA ASP A 15 49.28 -3.69 12.83
C ASP A 15 48.53 -2.40 13.20
N ALA A 16 48.32 -1.55 12.19
CA ALA A 16 47.28 -0.54 12.25
C ALA A 16 46.21 -0.88 11.19
N CYS A 17 45.42 -1.93 11.47
CA CYS A 17 44.09 -2.04 10.89
C CYS A 17 43.25 -0.89 11.42
N ILE A 18 43.38 0.27 10.77
CA ILE A 18 42.48 1.39 10.93
C ILE A 18 41.10 0.87 10.51
N ASN A 19 40.24 0.61 11.51
CA ASN A 19 38.82 0.39 11.28
C ASN A 19 38.27 1.69 10.72
N GLU A 20 38.30 1.86 9.40
CA GLU A 20 37.63 2.97 8.75
C GLU A 20 36.14 2.92 9.17
N PRO A 21 35.60 4.01 9.74
CA PRO A 21 34.20 4.06 10.08
C PRO A 21 33.41 3.83 8.80
N LYS A 22 32.68 2.69 8.75
CA LYS A 22 31.81 2.34 7.63
C LYS A 22 30.94 3.55 7.33
N ARG A 23 31.17 4.19 6.16
CA ARG A 23 30.35 5.32 5.69
C ARG A 23 28.90 4.87 5.76
N GLN A 24 28.13 5.48 6.66
CA GLN A 24 26.71 5.22 6.77
C GLN A 24 26.07 5.57 5.42
N ARG A 25 25.52 4.55 4.76
CA ARG A 25 24.82 4.73 3.49
C ARG A 25 23.58 5.59 3.78
N ILE A 26 23.53 6.78 3.22
CA ILE A 26 22.38 7.67 3.36
C ILE A 26 21.19 6.99 2.67
N GLU A 27 20.16 6.65 3.43
CA GLU A 27 18.92 6.08 2.88
C GLU A 27 18.22 7.09 1.97
N LYS A 28 17.79 6.66 0.79
CA LYS A 28 17.03 7.50 -0.15
C LYS A 28 15.66 7.80 0.45
N ARG A 29 15.32 9.09 0.54
CA ARG A 29 13.99 9.56 0.96
C ARG A 29 13.01 9.46 -0.21
N GLN A 30 11.78 9.06 0.06
CA GLN A 30 10.71 8.95 -0.94
C GLN A 30 9.33 9.27 -0.37
N ASP A 31 8.35 9.37 -1.26
CA ASP A 31 6.95 9.60 -0.89
C ASP A 31 6.24 8.28 -0.57
N TYR A 32 5.39 8.31 0.45
CA TYR A 32 4.50 7.24 0.84
C TYR A 32 3.06 7.72 0.87
N PHE A 33 2.13 6.83 0.57
CA PHE A 33 0.70 7.11 0.62
C PHE A 33 0.04 6.24 1.68
N VAL A 34 -0.83 6.87 2.47
CA VAL A 34 -1.70 6.18 3.42
C VAL A 34 -3.01 5.90 2.71
N LEU A 35 -3.31 4.62 2.51
CA LEU A 35 -4.38 4.15 1.65
C LEU A 35 -5.40 3.38 2.46
N TRP A 36 -6.68 3.69 2.29
CA TRP A 36 -7.77 2.85 2.78
C TRP A 36 -8.23 1.93 1.65
N MET A 37 -7.98 0.64 1.81
CA MET A 37 -8.14 -0.36 0.75
C MET A 37 -9.60 -0.82 0.62
N ILE A 38 -10.05 -0.93 -0.63
CA ILE A 38 -11.33 -1.56 -0.96
C ILE A 38 -11.15 -3.06 -0.95
N GLU A 39 -12.07 -3.75 -0.29
CA GLU A 39 -12.00 -5.19 -0.05
C GLU A 39 -13.15 -5.93 -0.69
N GLU A 40 -14.33 -5.31 -0.66
CA GLU A 40 -15.49 -5.81 -1.36
C GLU A 40 -16.11 -4.71 -2.20
N GLU A 41 -16.62 -5.10 -3.35
CA GLU A 41 -17.32 -4.26 -4.30
C GLU A 41 -18.66 -4.93 -4.57
N ASP A 42 -19.75 -4.19 -4.42
CA ASP A 42 -21.06 -4.78 -4.63
C ASP A 42 -21.29 -5.14 -6.12
N SER A 43 -22.38 -5.87 -6.38
CA SER A 43 -22.71 -6.32 -7.73
C SER A 43 -22.93 -5.16 -8.72
N ASN A 44 -23.40 -4.00 -8.24
CA ASN A 44 -23.64 -2.84 -9.11
C ASN A 44 -22.32 -2.17 -9.49
N PHE A 45 -21.38 -2.06 -8.54
CA PHE A 45 -20.04 -1.55 -8.78
C PHE A 45 -19.33 -2.41 -9.83
N GLN A 46 -19.33 -3.74 -9.64
CA GLN A 46 -18.73 -4.69 -10.58
C GLN A 46 -19.36 -4.61 -11.96
N LYS A 47 -20.69 -4.52 -12.04
CA LYS A 47 -21.41 -4.40 -13.31
C LYS A 47 -21.03 -3.12 -14.05
N CYS A 48 -21.01 -1.98 -13.36
CA CYS A 48 -20.64 -0.69 -13.95
C CYS A 48 -19.18 -0.67 -14.40
N LEU A 49 -18.26 -1.21 -13.59
CA LEU A 49 -16.85 -1.31 -13.94
C LEU A 49 -16.64 -2.21 -15.17
N LYS A 50 -17.31 -3.35 -15.25
CA LYS A 50 -17.27 -4.23 -16.41
C LYS A 50 -17.80 -3.53 -17.67
N ALA A 51 -18.91 -2.81 -17.56
CA ALA A 51 -19.45 -2.03 -18.68
C ALA A 51 -18.46 -0.94 -19.13
N LEU A 52 -17.82 -0.24 -18.18
CA LEU A 52 -16.80 0.77 -18.47
C LEU A 52 -15.59 0.17 -19.20
N ARG A 53 -15.08 -0.99 -18.73
CA ARG A 53 -13.97 -1.70 -19.38
C ARG A 53 -14.33 -2.18 -20.78
N ASN A 54 -15.57 -2.65 -20.99
CA ASN A 54 -16.03 -3.11 -22.31
C ASN A 54 -16.22 -1.96 -23.31
N ASP A 55 -16.55 -0.77 -22.82
CA ASP A 55 -16.68 0.43 -23.64
C ASP A 55 -15.32 1.06 -23.97
N CYS A 56 -14.27 0.75 -23.19
CA CYS A 56 -12.93 1.27 -23.41
C CYS A 56 -12.32 0.75 -24.72
N ASP A 57 -11.67 1.63 -25.48
CA ASP A 57 -10.93 1.22 -26.67
C ASP A 57 -9.75 0.33 -26.25
N LYS A 58 -9.77 -0.92 -26.71
CA LYS A 58 -8.74 -1.92 -26.43
C LYS A 58 -7.38 -1.51 -27.00
N ALA A 59 -7.35 -0.69 -28.04
CA ALA A 59 -6.13 -0.17 -28.63
C ALA A 59 -5.51 0.96 -27.79
N VAL A 60 -6.27 1.58 -26.88
CA VAL A 60 -5.85 2.82 -26.22
C VAL A 60 -5.25 2.62 -24.84
N ASP A 61 -5.67 1.65 -24.00
CA ASP A 61 -4.90 1.15 -22.83
C ASP A 61 -5.75 0.33 -21.84
N TYR A 62 -5.77 -1.00 -21.95
CA TYR A 62 -6.30 -1.86 -20.86
C TYR A 62 -5.49 -1.70 -19.55
N HIS A 63 -4.19 -1.38 -19.67
CA HIS A 63 -3.27 -1.24 -18.54
C HIS A 63 -3.49 0.04 -17.71
N ALA A 64 -4.27 1.00 -18.23
CA ALA A 64 -4.60 2.22 -17.51
C ALA A 64 -5.69 2.01 -16.44
N PHE A 65 -6.45 0.91 -16.51
CA PHE A 65 -7.39 0.55 -15.44
C PHE A 65 -6.66 0.08 -14.19
N GLN A 66 -7.17 0.48 -13.02
CA GLN A 66 -6.72 -0.10 -11.77
C GLN A 66 -7.06 -1.59 -11.70
N ARG A 67 -6.02 -2.37 -11.37
CA ARG A 67 -6.10 -3.82 -11.17
C ARG A 67 -6.98 -4.13 -9.97
N ASP A 68 -7.60 -5.30 -10.00
CA ASP A 68 -8.38 -5.79 -8.86
C ASP A 68 -7.45 -5.94 -7.63
N GLY A 69 -7.95 -5.61 -6.44
CA GLY A 69 -7.16 -5.58 -5.20
C GLY A 69 -6.23 -4.37 -5.02
N THR A 70 -6.16 -3.46 -6.00
CA THR A 70 -5.35 -2.22 -5.90
C THR A 70 -6.17 -0.96 -5.65
N ARG A 71 -7.50 -1.06 -5.70
CA ARG A 71 -8.39 0.08 -5.54
C ARG A 71 -8.44 0.53 -4.08
N HIS A 72 -8.39 1.84 -3.89
CA HIS A 72 -8.25 2.45 -2.58
C HIS A 72 -8.75 3.90 -2.60
N ILE A 73 -8.90 4.45 -1.40
CA ILE A 73 -9.02 5.88 -1.16
C ILE A 73 -7.72 6.36 -0.53
N THR A 74 -7.06 7.36 -1.11
CA THR A 74 -5.88 7.99 -0.50
C THR A 74 -6.32 8.91 0.63
N LEU A 75 -5.86 8.64 1.85
CA LEU A 75 -6.19 9.45 3.04
C LEU A 75 -5.25 10.65 3.15
N CYS A 76 -3.95 10.43 2.99
CA CYS A 76 -2.91 11.45 2.98
C CYS A 76 -1.61 10.92 2.35
N GLN A 77 -0.66 11.82 2.13
CA GLN A 77 0.71 11.50 1.72
C GLN A 77 1.70 11.86 2.82
N LEU A 78 2.70 11.00 3.02
CA LEU A 78 3.88 11.27 3.84
C LEU A 78 5.08 11.44 2.90
N SER A 79 5.57 12.66 2.79
CA SER A 79 6.65 13.01 1.90
C SER A 79 8.02 12.85 2.55
N GLN A 80 8.99 12.49 1.71
CA GLN A 80 10.41 12.49 2.05
C GLN A 80 10.76 11.61 3.26
N LEU A 81 10.13 10.45 3.42
CA LEU A 81 10.51 9.50 4.47
C LEU A 81 11.61 8.55 3.99
N THR A 82 12.54 8.19 4.86
CA THR A 82 13.41 7.03 4.62
C THR A 82 12.63 5.72 4.85
N PRO A 83 13.10 4.57 4.35
CA PRO A 83 12.50 3.28 4.66
C PRO A 83 12.42 3.01 6.17
N THR A 84 13.44 3.39 6.94
CA THR A 84 13.45 3.26 8.40
C THR A 84 12.37 4.13 9.06
N GLU A 85 12.22 5.39 8.64
CA GLU A 85 11.14 6.26 9.14
C GLU A 85 9.76 5.71 8.77
N ALA A 86 9.57 5.25 7.54
CA ALA A 86 8.32 4.65 7.08
C ALA A 86 7.96 3.37 7.86
N ALA A 87 8.94 2.55 8.25
CA ALA A 87 8.73 1.37 9.08
C ALA A 87 8.28 1.72 10.51
N SER A 88 8.55 2.94 10.98
CA SER A 88 8.12 3.42 12.30
C SER A 88 6.71 4.04 12.31
N VAL A 89 6.08 4.23 11.14
CA VAL A 89 4.72 4.77 11.03
C VAL A 89 3.73 3.82 11.70
N PHE A 90 2.95 4.35 12.64
CA PHE A 90 1.99 3.58 13.41
C PHE A 90 0.67 4.35 13.58
N LEU A 91 -0.45 3.63 13.66
CA LEU A 91 -1.77 4.16 13.98
C LEU A 91 -2.32 3.40 15.18
N ASP A 92 -2.61 4.08 16.30
CA ASP A 92 -3.13 3.41 17.49
C ASP A 92 -4.58 2.97 17.27
N PRO A 93 -4.90 1.65 17.31
CA PRO A 93 -6.26 1.16 17.19
C PRO A 93 -7.21 1.65 18.29
N LYS A 94 -6.70 2.19 19.41
CA LYS A 94 -7.51 2.81 20.47
C LYS A 94 -7.96 4.22 20.12
N GLU A 95 -7.19 4.92 19.30
CA GLU A 95 -7.45 6.32 18.92
C GLU A 95 -8.20 6.42 17.58
N ILE A 96 -7.97 5.44 16.70
CA ILE A 96 -8.52 5.43 15.35
C ILE A 96 -9.45 4.23 15.19
N SER A 97 -10.73 4.51 14.94
CA SER A 97 -11.74 3.49 14.69
C SER A 97 -12.07 3.47 13.20
N ILE A 98 -11.76 2.36 12.52
CA ILE A 98 -12.18 2.15 11.13
C ILE A 98 -13.68 1.86 11.13
N PRO A 99 -14.51 2.71 10.52
CA PRO A 99 -15.94 2.49 10.48
C PRO A 99 -16.23 1.26 9.61
N GLN A 100 -17.06 0.35 10.13
CA GLN A 100 -17.54 -0.82 9.40
C GLN A 100 -18.75 -0.44 8.56
N GLU A 101 -18.55 0.44 7.59
CA GLU A 101 -19.62 0.91 6.72
C GLU A 101 -19.34 0.61 5.25
N GLN A 102 -20.43 0.34 4.54
CA GLN A 102 -20.40 0.38 3.08
C GLN A 102 -20.46 1.82 2.64
N VAL A 103 -19.51 2.21 1.80
CA VAL A 103 -19.41 3.56 1.26
C VAL A 103 -20.15 3.63 -0.06
N PHE A 104 -21.08 4.58 -0.15
CA PHE A 104 -21.77 4.86 -1.41
C PHE A 104 -20.85 5.61 -2.36
N VAL A 105 -20.82 5.10 -3.58
CA VAL A 105 -20.10 5.72 -4.69
C VAL A 105 -21.09 6.62 -5.43
N THR A 106 -20.77 7.90 -5.50
CA THR A 106 -21.76 8.94 -5.85
C THR A 106 -21.64 9.35 -7.31
N ASN A 107 -20.70 10.24 -7.62
CA ASN A 107 -20.54 10.86 -8.92
C ASN A 107 -19.15 10.59 -9.48
N THR A 108 -18.94 10.90 -10.75
CA THR A 108 -17.60 10.96 -11.34
C THR A 108 -16.91 12.26 -10.91
N CYS A 109 -15.65 12.17 -10.53
CA CYS A 109 -14.79 13.34 -10.34
C CYS A 109 -14.38 13.93 -11.69
N ASN A 110 -14.15 15.24 -11.73
CA ASN A 110 -13.69 15.94 -12.92
C ASN A 110 -12.16 16.12 -12.88
N TYR A 111 -11.40 15.07 -13.20
CA TYR A 111 -9.95 15.12 -13.34
C TYR A 111 -9.55 14.90 -14.80
N SER A 112 -8.55 15.66 -15.26
CA SER A 112 -8.08 15.60 -16.65
C SER A 112 -7.26 14.34 -16.97
N THR A 113 -6.65 13.72 -15.96
CA THR A 113 -5.73 12.59 -16.10
C THR A 113 -6.24 11.31 -15.46
N THR A 114 -7.37 11.36 -14.75
CA THR A 114 -7.92 10.23 -14.02
C THR A 114 -9.43 10.14 -14.16
N PHE A 115 -9.97 8.97 -14.51
CA PHE A 115 -11.37 8.66 -14.26
C PHE A 115 -11.48 8.20 -12.80
N ALA A 116 -12.11 9.01 -11.96
CA ALA A 116 -12.31 8.70 -10.56
C ALA A 116 -13.77 8.86 -10.15
N LEU A 117 -14.15 8.15 -9.10
CA LEU A 117 -15.48 8.20 -8.51
C LEU A 117 -15.40 8.85 -7.14
N SER A 118 -16.25 9.84 -6.90
CA SER A 118 -16.36 10.47 -5.61
C SER A 118 -17.06 9.55 -4.62
N VAL A 119 -16.54 9.54 -3.41
CA VAL A 119 -17.15 8.88 -2.27
C VAL A 119 -17.65 9.95 -1.30
N ALA A 120 -18.85 9.76 -0.76
CA ALA A 120 -19.42 10.68 0.22
C ALA A 120 -19.85 9.90 1.45
N SER A 121 -19.16 10.15 2.56
CA SER A 121 -19.61 9.73 3.89
C SER A 121 -18.95 10.62 4.94
N THR A 122 -19.74 11.02 5.93
CA THR A 122 -19.26 11.76 7.10
C THR A 122 -18.19 10.96 7.85
N SER A 123 -18.38 9.64 7.98
CA SER A 123 -17.44 8.76 8.68
C SER A 123 -16.08 8.69 7.97
N LEU A 124 -16.05 8.76 6.63
CA LEU A 124 -14.81 8.84 5.86
C LEU A 124 -14.01 10.10 6.21
N THR A 125 -14.69 11.25 6.26
CA THR A 125 -14.05 12.53 6.59
C THR A 125 -13.51 12.52 8.01
N VAL A 126 -14.28 11.98 8.97
CA VAL A 126 -13.85 11.84 10.36
C VAL A 126 -12.62 10.94 10.47
N LEU A 127 -12.63 9.75 9.85
CA LEU A 127 -11.49 8.84 9.87
C LEU A 127 -10.25 9.49 9.27
N ARG A 128 -10.41 10.15 8.12
CA ARG A 128 -9.31 10.85 7.46
C ARG A 128 -8.68 11.90 8.38
N THR A 129 -9.51 12.69 9.07
CA THR A 129 -9.02 13.68 10.04
C THR A 129 -8.29 13.02 11.20
N GLN A 130 -8.80 11.91 11.75
CA GLN A 130 -8.13 11.16 12.83
C GLN A 130 -6.76 10.65 12.38
N VAL A 131 -6.68 10.02 11.20
CA VAL A 131 -5.43 9.51 10.63
C VAL A 131 -4.43 10.64 10.38
N ILE A 132 -4.88 11.76 9.79
CA ILE A 132 -4.02 12.92 9.53
C ILE A 132 -3.48 13.49 10.84
N ASN A 133 -4.30 13.61 11.88
CA ASN A 133 -3.87 14.17 13.15
C ASN A 133 -2.84 13.27 13.84
N ALA A 134 -3.11 11.96 13.94
CA ALA A 134 -2.17 11.00 14.53
C ALA A 134 -0.81 10.98 13.81
N LEU A 135 -0.83 11.05 12.47
CA LEU A 135 0.40 11.08 11.68
C LEU A 135 1.10 12.44 11.69
N ARG A 136 0.38 13.54 11.88
CA ARG A 136 0.97 14.88 12.01
C ARG A 136 1.76 15.02 13.31
N GLU A 137 1.35 14.34 14.38
CA GLU A 137 2.11 14.30 15.64
C GLU A 137 3.44 13.55 15.47
N GLN A 138 3.45 12.45 14.72
CA GLN A 138 4.66 11.68 14.43
C GLN A 138 5.57 12.34 13.38
N PHE A 139 4.98 12.95 12.34
CA PHE A 139 5.69 13.46 11.16
C PHE A 139 5.18 14.84 10.71
N PRO A 140 5.32 15.90 11.53
CA PRO A 140 4.68 17.20 11.30
C PRO A 140 5.11 17.91 10.02
N ARG A 141 6.31 17.62 9.51
CA ARG A 141 6.87 18.25 8.31
C ARG A 141 6.67 17.43 7.03
N SER A 142 6.27 16.17 7.15
CA SER A 142 6.17 15.25 6.01
C SER A 142 4.74 15.08 5.53
N ILE A 143 3.74 15.35 6.36
CA ILE A 143 2.35 15.13 5.98
C ILE A 143 1.86 16.16 4.97
N LYS A 144 1.31 15.67 3.86
CA LYS A 144 0.61 16.46 2.84
C LYS A 144 -0.84 16.00 2.77
N ASP A 145 -1.74 16.98 2.89
CA ASP A 145 -3.15 16.80 2.57
C ASP A 145 -3.30 16.93 1.05
N THR A 146 -3.37 15.80 0.34
CA THR A 146 -3.25 15.77 -1.12
C THR A 146 -4.56 16.00 -1.86
N HIS A 147 -5.72 15.83 -1.20
CA HIS A 147 -7.01 15.85 -1.89
C HIS A 147 -8.10 16.53 -1.06
N THR A 148 -8.74 17.55 -1.63
CA THR A 148 -9.95 18.15 -1.06
C THR A 148 -11.15 17.21 -1.15
N GLN A 149 -11.13 16.28 -2.11
CA GLN A 149 -12.21 15.31 -2.34
C GLN A 149 -11.69 13.87 -2.30
N LEU A 150 -12.28 13.06 -1.42
CA LEU A 150 -12.04 11.62 -1.38
C LEU A 150 -12.65 10.95 -2.60
N HIS A 151 -11.88 10.05 -3.22
CA HIS A 151 -12.27 9.40 -4.46
C HIS A 151 -11.59 8.04 -4.63
N ILE A 152 -12.15 7.23 -5.53
CA ILE A 152 -11.60 5.95 -5.98
C ILE A 152 -11.20 6.13 -7.44
N SER A 153 -9.91 6.03 -7.77
CA SER A 153 -9.48 6.05 -9.17
C SER A 153 -9.80 4.73 -9.84
N LEU A 154 -10.36 4.74 -11.06
CA LEU A 154 -10.58 3.52 -11.84
C LEU A 154 -9.68 3.42 -13.05
N TYR A 155 -9.34 4.56 -13.67
CA TYR A 155 -8.52 4.64 -14.87
C TYR A 155 -7.57 5.83 -14.78
N ARG A 156 -6.30 5.67 -15.16
CA ARG A 156 -5.28 6.73 -15.13
C ARG A 156 -4.54 6.81 -16.45
N ALA A 157 -4.57 7.98 -17.07
CA ALA A 157 -4.05 8.22 -18.42
C ALA A 157 -2.52 8.41 -18.53
N ARG A 158 -1.73 8.21 -17.46
CA ARG A 158 -0.25 8.30 -17.38
C ARG A 158 0.42 9.01 -18.57
N ALA A 159 0.42 10.35 -18.58
CA ALA A 159 0.96 11.24 -19.63
C ALA A 159 0.51 11.01 -21.10
N ASN A 160 -0.30 10.00 -21.40
CA ASN A 160 -0.80 9.64 -22.72
C ASN A 160 -2.01 10.51 -23.10
N SER A 161 -1.88 11.30 -24.17
CA SER A 161 -2.93 12.20 -24.65
C SER A 161 -4.19 11.46 -25.13
N SER A 162 -4.02 10.32 -25.80
CA SER A 162 -5.12 9.46 -26.24
C SER A 162 -5.92 8.93 -25.05
N ALA A 163 -5.23 8.52 -23.98
CA ALA A 163 -5.87 8.06 -22.76
C ALA A 163 -6.61 9.19 -22.02
N ARG A 164 -6.19 10.45 -22.15
CA ARG A 164 -6.93 11.61 -21.61
C ARG A 164 -8.23 11.87 -22.38
N GLU A 165 -8.21 11.73 -23.70
CA GLU A 165 -9.42 11.85 -24.50
C GLU A 165 -10.41 10.71 -24.19
N GLU A 166 -9.86 9.51 -23.96
CA GLU A 166 -10.64 8.36 -23.54
C GLU A 166 -11.36 8.61 -22.20
N ILE A 167 -10.71 9.25 -21.22
CA ILE A 167 -11.36 9.65 -19.98
C ILE A 167 -12.57 10.55 -20.25
N ARG A 168 -12.45 11.54 -21.15
CA ARG A 168 -13.58 12.43 -21.50
C ARG A 168 -14.73 11.64 -22.10
N ARG A 169 -14.44 10.73 -23.01
CA ARG A 169 -15.44 9.84 -23.65
C ARG A 169 -16.15 8.97 -22.61
N LEU A 170 -15.39 8.31 -21.72
CA LEU A 170 -15.92 7.48 -20.63
C LEU A 170 -16.80 8.30 -19.66
N LEU A 171 -16.39 9.53 -19.31
CA LEU A 171 -17.19 10.45 -18.49
C LEU A 171 -18.53 10.81 -19.15
N CYS A 172 -18.53 11.11 -20.45
CA CYS A 172 -19.76 11.37 -21.20
C CYS A 172 -20.69 10.15 -21.23
N ASN A 173 -20.13 8.96 -21.49
CA ASN A 173 -20.91 7.73 -21.60
C ASN A 173 -21.51 7.31 -20.26
N THR A 174 -20.76 7.39 -19.16
CA THR A 174 -21.28 7.07 -17.82
C THR A 174 -22.42 8.00 -17.39
N LYS A 175 -22.34 9.29 -17.73
CA LYS A 175 -23.44 10.26 -17.52
C LYS A 175 -24.67 9.91 -18.36
N LYS A 176 -24.48 9.64 -19.66
CA LYS A 176 -25.57 9.28 -20.58
C LYS A 176 -26.30 8.01 -20.11
N ASN A 177 -25.53 7.02 -19.66
CA ASN A 177 -26.05 5.73 -19.21
C ASN A 177 -26.52 5.73 -17.74
N LYS A 178 -26.40 6.86 -17.03
CA LYS A 178 -26.81 7.02 -15.63
C LYS A 178 -26.33 5.88 -14.73
N PHE A 179 -25.02 5.61 -14.77
CA PHE A 179 -24.43 4.52 -13.99
C PHE A 179 -24.75 4.68 -12.50
N ASN A 180 -25.29 3.61 -11.91
CA ASN A 180 -25.43 3.49 -10.46
C ASN A 180 -24.30 2.61 -9.95
N TRP A 181 -23.26 3.25 -9.41
CA TRP A 181 -22.04 2.58 -8.97
C TRP A 181 -22.20 1.74 -7.72
N GLY A 182 -23.30 1.85 -6.98
CA GLY A 182 -23.52 1.07 -5.78
C GLY A 182 -22.55 1.43 -4.65
N ARG A 183 -21.99 0.41 -4.01
CA ARG A 183 -21.23 0.52 -2.77
C ARG A 183 -19.95 -0.30 -2.78
N VAL A 184 -19.03 0.11 -1.92
CA VAL A 184 -17.79 -0.61 -1.62
C VAL A 184 -17.59 -0.74 -0.12
N THR A 185 -16.92 -1.80 0.30
CA THR A 185 -16.51 -2.01 1.69
C THR A 185 -15.00 -1.75 1.79
N LEU A 186 -14.60 -0.95 2.78
CA LEU A 186 -13.20 -0.68 3.08
C LEU A 186 -12.87 -1.19 4.48
N ASN A 187 -11.81 -1.99 4.65
CA ASN A 187 -11.53 -2.63 5.95
C ASN A 187 -10.12 -2.39 6.51
N ARG A 188 -9.16 -1.96 5.68
CA ARG A 188 -7.75 -1.85 6.10
C ARG A 188 -7.08 -0.60 5.59
N ILE A 189 -6.24 -0.02 6.44
CA ILE A 189 -5.37 1.10 6.14
C ILE A 189 -3.95 0.57 6.01
N VAL A 190 -3.30 0.94 4.91
CA VAL A 190 -1.91 0.55 4.61
C VAL A 190 -1.06 1.77 4.29
N LEU A 191 0.24 1.65 4.51
CA LEU A 191 1.25 2.58 4.02
C LEU A 191 1.95 1.96 2.82
N LYS A 192 1.97 2.67 1.70
CA LYS A 192 2.58 2.20 0.46
C LYS A 192 3.56 3.23 -0.09
N ALA A 193 4.78 2.80 -0.41
CA ALA A 193 5.72 3.66 -1.13
C ALA A 193 5.19 3.98 -2.54
N ARG A 194 5.48 5.19 -3.01
CA ARG A 194 5.24 5.58 -4.40
C ARG A 194 6.01 4.64 -5.34
N GLY A 195 5.40 4.23 -6.45
CA GLY A 195 5.98 3.26 -7.40
C GLY A 195 6.02 1.80 -6.92
N ALA A 196 6.02 1.52 -5.61
CA ALA A 196 6.13 0.14 -5.11
C ALA A 196 4.90 -0.73 -5.42
N GLU A 197 5.05 -2.05 -5.32
CA GLU A 197 3.94 -2.99 -5.45
C GLU A 197 3.01 -2.96 -4.23
N TYR A 198 1.74 -3.34 -4.41
CA TYR A 198 0.77 -3.35 -3.30
C TYR A 198 1.04 -4.47 -2.29
N THR A 199 1.74 -5.53 -2.70
CA THR A 199 2.12 -6.65 -1.83
C THR A 199 3.18 -6.27 -0.80
N THR A 200 3.93 -5.18 -1.03
CA THR A 200 4.95 -4.66 -0.11
C THR A 200 4.42 -3.56 0.81
N ALA A 201 3.12 -3.24 0.74
CA ALA A 201 2.51 -2.21 1.59
C ALA A 201 2.51 -2.65 3.06
N LEU A 202 2.89 -1.73 3.96
CA LEU A 202 2.86 -1.97 5.39
C LEU A 202 1.42 -1.84 5.90
N HIS A 203 0.92 -2.86 6.58
CA HIS A 203 -0.39 -2.82 7.21
C HIS A 203 -0.34 -1.93 8.47
N LEU A 204 -1.16 -0.88 8.51
CA LEU A 204 -1.22 0.03 9.66
C LEU A 204 -2.38 -0.33 10.60
N LEU A 205 -3.57 -0.56 10.05
CA LEU A 205 -4.78 -0.78 10.84
C LEU A 205 -5.81 -1.58 10.04
N SER A 206 -6.58 -2.43 10.69
CA SER A 206 -7.75 -3.08 10.09
C SER A 206 -8.94 -3.03 11.04
N SER A 207 -10.15 -3.00 10.48
CA SER A 207 -11.37 -3.15 11.26
C SER A 207 -11.35 -4.53 11.90
N SER A 208 -11.40 -4.58 13.24
CA SER A 208 -11.50 -5.82 14.00
C SER A 208 -12.85 -6.51 13.72
N GLN A 209 -12.99 -7.18 12.57
CA GLN A 209 -14.04 -8.18 12.38
C GLN A 209 -13.48 -9.54 12.81
N SER A 210 -13.89 -9.92 14.02
CA SER A 210 -14.29 -11.27 14.40
C SER A 210 -13.99 -12.36 13.37
N ARG A 211 -12.82 -12.99 13.49
CA ARG A 211 -12.53 -14.33 12.95
C ARG A 211 -13.23 -15.44 13.75
N ALA A 212 -14.41 -15.15 14.31
CA ALA A 212 -15.24 -16.10 15.03
C ALA A 212 -16.54 -16.26 14.25
N GLN A 213 -16.84 -17.51 13.87
CA GLN A 213 -18.01 -17.97 13.12
C GLN A 213 -17.92 -17.96 11.59
N LYS A 214 -17.01 -18.79 11.07
CA LYS A 214 -17.34 -19.72 9.98
C LYS A 214 -16.57 -21.04 10.15
N SER A 215 -16.82 -21.71 11.27
CA SER A 215 -16.35 -23.07 11.55
C SER A 215 -17.46 -23.88 12.22
N THR A 216 -18.53 -24.15 11.49
CA THR A 216 -19.46 -25.25 11.80
C THR A 216 -20.07 -25.75 10.50
N SER A 217 -19.27 -26.49 9.75
CA SER A 217 -19.80 -27.60 8.95
C SER A 217 -18.84 -28.77 9.15
N SER A 218 -19.02 -29.47 10.28
CA SER A 218 -18.43 -30.78 10.48
C SER A 218 -18.97 -31.71 9.40
N PRO A 219 -18.13 -32.34 8.55
CA PRO A 219 -18.53 -33.56 7.90
C PRO A 219 -18.51 -34.64 8.98
N SER A 220 -19.68 -35.23 9.23
CA SER A 220 -19.83 -36.50 9.92
C SER A 220 -18.95 -37.55 9.23
N SER A 221 -17.79 -37.86 9.81
CA SER A 221 -17.10 -39.12 9.54
C SER A 221 -17.12 -39.96 10.81
N SER A 222 -17.92 -41.02 10.77
CA SER A 222 -17.94 -42.09 11.75
C SER A 222 -16.52 -42.63 11.94
N VAL A 223 -15.96 -42.47 13.14
CA VAL A 223 -14.74 -43.17 13.54
C VAL A 223 -15.18 -44.47 14.20
N GLU A 224 -14.93 -45.60 13.54
CA GLU A 224 -15.04 -46.92 14.15
C GLU A 224 -14.01 -47.03 15.28
N VAL A 225 -14.51 -47.29 16.49
CA VAL A 225 -13.70 -47.64 17.66
C VAL A 225 -13.30 -49.09 17.51
N ILE A 226 -12.05 -49.35 17.10
CA ILE A 226 -11.42 -50.66 17.28
C ILE A 226 -10.73 -50.63 18.65
N ALA A 227 -11.32 -51.32 19.61
CA ALA A 227 -10.67 -51.64 20.87
C ALA A 227 -9.53 -52.62 20.60
N ILE A 228 -8.30 -52.27 20.99
CA ILE A 228 -7.21 -53.23 21.16
C ILE A 228 -6.75 -53.07 22.60
N ASP A 229 -7.08 -54.07 23.39
CA ASP A 229 -6.59 -54.27 24.75
C ASP A 229 -5.41 -55.25 24.67
N ALA A 230 -4.25 -54.84 25.20
CA ALA A 230 -3.24 -55.72 25.80
C ALA A 230 -2.00 -54.89 26.24
N SER A 231 -1.86 -54.84 27.56
CA SER A 231 -0.64 -54.77 28.36
C SER A 231 0.71 -55.05 27.68
N ASP A 232 1.66 -54.11 27.82
CA ASP A 232 2.91 -54.30 28.59
C ASP A 232 3.89 -53.13 28.36
N ALA A 233 4.42 -52.57 29.46
CA ALA A 233 5.57 -51.65 29.49
C ALA A 233 6.83 -52.49 29.81
N PRO A 234 8.09 -52.12 29.43
CA PRO A 234 8.70 -50.87 29.92
C PRO A 234 9.82 -50.20 29.06
N SER A 235 10.01 -48.91 29.37
CA SER A 235 11.30 -48.17 29.43
C SER A 235 12.15 -47.83 28.18
N SER A 236 12.53 -46.54 28.16
CA SER A 236 13.88 -45.99 27.91
C SER A 236 14.16 -45.18 26.63
N SER A 237 14.89 -44.09 26.86
CA SER A 237 15.76 -43.29 25.98
C SER A 237 15.18 -42.21 25.05
N SER A 238 15.42 -40.96 25.50
CA SER A 238 15.96 -39.77 24.80
C SER A 238 15.31 -39.18 23.52
N PRO A 239 15.32 -37.83 23.36
CA PRO A 239 14.64 -37.13 22.27
C PRO A 239 15.56 -36.88 21.06
N PRO A 240 15.03 -36.72 19.84
CA PRO A 240 15.79 -36.12 18.75
C PRO A 240 15.57 -34.61 18.64
N LEU A 241 16.68 -33.90 18.52
CA LEU A 241 16.85 -32.49 18.19
C LEU A 241 16.43 -32.17 16.74
N GLN A 242 15.80 -31.01 16.60
CA GLN A 242 15.92 -29.96 15.56
C GLN A 242 15.97 -30.31 14.07
N VAL A 243 15.13 -29.60 13.29
CA VAL A 243 15.56 -28.91 12.06
C VAL A 243 14.86 -27.55 11.97
N TYR A 244 15.62 -26.47 12.16
CA TYR A 244 15.23 -25.13 11.69
C TYR A 244 15.58 -25.03 10.20
N LYS A 245 14.59 -24.77 9.34
CA LYS A 245 14.84 -24.35 7.96
C LYS A 245 14.80 -22.82 7.89
N SER A 246 15.99 -22.23 7.73
CA SER A 246 16.20 -20.86 7.28
C SER A 246 15.61 -20.70 5.87
N LYS A 247 14.73 -19.72 5.65
CA LYS A 247 14.36 -19.30 4.29
C LYS A 247 15.36 -18.26 3.81
N GLU A 248 16.06 -18.58 2.74
CA GLU A 248 16.83 -17.64 1.93
C GLU A 248 15.95 -16.52 1.40
N VAL A 249 16.44 -15.30 1.52
CA VAL A 249 15.90 -14.11 0.85
C VAL A 249 16.58 -14.03 -0.51
N ILE A 250 15.80 -14.26 -1.58
CA ILE A 250 16.25 -14.00 -2.95
C ILE A 250 16.09 -12.49 -3.19
N VAL A 251 17.21 -11.78 -3.30
CA VAL A 251 17.25 -10.41 -3.79
C VAL A 251 17.11 -10.47 -5.30
N ILE A 252 15.99 -9.99 -5.83
CA ILE A 252 15.81 -9.75 -7.27
C ILE A 252 16.02 -8.26 -7.48
N ASP A 253 17.10 -7.90 -8.17
CA ASP A 253 17.29 -6.56 -8.72
C ASP A 253 16.17 -6.29 -9.74
N THR A 254 15.28 -5.34 -9.44
CA THR A 254 14.30 -4.84 -10.40
C THR A 254 14.70 -3.45 -10.86
N VAL A 255 14.67 -3.29 -12.19
CA VAL A 255 14.99 -2.12 -12.98
C VAL A 255 14.17 -0.90 -12.53
N ASP A 256 14.85 0.26 -12.43
CA ASP A 256 14.28 1.57 -12.10
C ASP A 256 13.25 2.02 -13.17
N ASP A 257 11.96 1.99 -12.82
CA ASP A 257 10.91 2.75 -13.51
C ASP A 257 10.73 4.09 -12.78
N ASN A 258 11.34 5.15 -13.32
CA ASN A 258 11.20 6.52 -12.81
C ASN A 258 9.82 7.11 -13.18
N ASP A 259 8.92 7.19 -12.20
CA ASP A 259 7.63 7.89 -12.27
C ASP A 259 7.78 9.39 -11.89
N ASP A 260 7.79 10.29 -12.86
CA ASP A 260 7.64 11.74 -12.65
C ASP A 260 6.15 12.13 -12.54
N ASP A 261 5.65 12.31 -11.31
CA ASP A 261 4.36 12.96 -11.02
C ASP A 261 4.63 14.40 -10.59
N ASN A 262 4.21 15.35 -11.41
CA ASN A 262 4.05 16.75 -11.02
C ASN A 262 2.81 17.32 -11.73
N ASP A 263 1.62 16.88 -11.30
CA ASP A 263 0.36 17.51 -11.72
C ASP A 263 0.21 18.83 -10.94
N MET A 264 0.77 19.91 -11.50
CA MET A 264 0.49 21.28 -11.05
C MET A 264 -0.97 21.64 -11.35
N HIS A 265 -1.74 21.89 -10.30
CA HIS A 265 -3.06 22.53 -10.43
C HIS A 265 -2.91 23.98 -10.88
N ASN A 266 -3.37 24.28 -12.10
CA ASN A 266 -3.62 25.66 -12.52
C ASN A 266 -4.90 26.17 -11.87
N ASN A 267 -4.76 27.11 -10.93
CA ASN A 267 -5.87 27.93 -10.44
C ASN A 267 -6.28 28.92 -11.53
N ILE A 268 -7.43 28.72 -12.15
CA ILE A 268 -8.09 29.76 -12.95
C ILE A 268 -8.87 30.65 -11.99
N ILE A 269 -8.34 31.84 -11.74
CA ILE A 269 -9.06 32.93 -11.09
C ILE A 269 -9.89 33.62 -12.17
N HIS A 270 -11.22 33.50 -12.11
CA HIS A 270 -12.12 34.36 -12.87
C HIS A 270 -12.04 35.78 -12.30
N LYS A 271 -11.56 36.72 -13.11
CA LYS A 271 -11.82 38.15 -12.91
C LYS A 271 -13.18 38.45 -13.53
N ASN A 272 -14.12 38.87 -12.69
CA ASN A 272 -15.36 39.49 -13.16
C ASN A 272 -15.01 40.89 -13.68
N ASN A 273 -15.44 41.19 -14.90
CA ASN A 273 -15.74 42.55 -15.36
C ASN A 273 -17.22 42.82 -15.13
#